data_AF-A0A6N6JHZ8-F1
#
_entry.id   AF-A0A6N6JHZ8-F1
#
_cell.length_a   1.000
_cell.length_b   1.000
_cell.length_c   1.000
_cell.angle_alpha   90.00
_cell.angle_beta   90.00
_cell.angle_gamma   90.00
#
_symmetry.space_group_name_H-M   'P 1'
#
loop_
_entity.id
_entity.type
_entity.pdbx_description
1 polymer ?
#
loop_
_entity_poly.entity_id
_entity_poly.type
_entity_poly.pdbx_seq_one_letter_code
_entity_poly.pdbx_strand_id
1 'polypeptide(L)'
;MVLSLVLGLSACGAESVWAPEEDVRRAVYRDPGPATLTLITVVNNRSGSGAHSALLINGSQRVVWDPAGTWWNPAAPERNDLHYGMTDQMVDIYIDYHTRETYRTVVQEIKVSRAVADQAIREASAYGAVPKAYCAVSTADILNGLPGFGSIPTSYFPNSMMDAFAKLPGVKTRVFRDDDSDDNSGLLPAG
;
A
#
# COMPACT_ATOMS: atom_id res chain seq x y z
N MET A 1 50.80 -11.87 -3.47
CA MET A 1 49.80 -12.15 -2.45
C MET A 1 48.78 -11.02 -2.51
N VAL A 2 47.67 -11.24 -3.21
CA VAL A 2 46.63 -10.24 -3.43
C VAL A 2 45.62 -10.40 -2.30
N LEU A 3 45.39 -9.36 -1.51
CA LEU A 3 44.30 -9.32 -0.56
C LEU A 3 43.49 -8.05 -0.82
N SER A 4 42.57 -8.17 -1.78
CA SER A 4 41.53 -7.18 -2.03
C SER A 4 40.53 -7.23 -0.87
N LEU A 5 40.58 -6.21 -0.02
CA LEU A 5 39.62 -5.99 1.04
C LEU A 5 38.29 -5.52 0.41
N VAL A 6 37.35 -6.44 0.23
CA VAL A 6 35.96 -6.10 -0.12
C VAL A 6 35.32 -5.53 1.14
N LEU A 7 35.29 -4.20 1.23
CA LEU A 7 34.48 -3.47 2.20
C LEU A 7 33.00 -3.74 1.85
N GLY A 8 32.34 -4.56 2.66
CA GLY A 8 30.90 -4.78 2.56
C GLY A 8 30.15 -3.49 2.87
N LEU A 9 29.53 -2.88 1.85
CA LEU A 9 28.45 -1.93 2.06
C LEU A 9 27.27 -2.71 2.62
N SER A 10 27.06 -2.65 3.94
CA SER A 10 25.75 -2.92 4.53
C SER A 10 24.79 -1.84 4.02
N ALA A 11 24.11 -2.13 2.94
CA ALA A 11 23.18 -1.22 2.29
C ALA A 11 22.00 -0.92 3.24
N CYS A 12 21.79 0.35 3.58
CA CYS A 12 20.49 0.87 4.01
C CYS A 12 19.49 0.84 2.83
N GLY A 13 19.31 -0.33 2.21
CA GLY A 13 18.45 -0.55 1.05
C GLY A 13 17.04 -0.99 1.44
N ALA A 14 16.10 -0.84 0.51
CA ALA A 14 14.75 -1.40 0.65
C ALA A 14 14.82 -2.93 0.75
N GLU A 15 13.96 -3.51 1.58
CA GLU A 15 13.80 -4.97 1.64
C GLU A 15 13.07 -5.44 0.38
N SER A 16 13.67 -6.37 -0.36
CA SER A 16 13.08 -6.90 -1.59
C SER A 16 12.52 -8.29 -1.32
N VAL A 17 11.18 -8.39 -1.38
CA VAL A 17 10.45 -9.66 -1.37
C VAL A 17 10.02 -9.98 -2.79
N TRP A 18 10.18 -11.23 -3.21
CA TRP A 18 9.76 -11.68 -4.54
C TRP A 18 9.15 -13.07 -4.50
N ALA A 19 7.82 -13.11 -4.36
CA ALA A 19 7.08 -14.36 -4.35
C ALA A 19 7.16 -15.11 -5.70
N PRO A 20 7.25 -16.45 -5.67
CA PRO A 20 7.18 -17.30 -6.85
C PRO A 20 6.00 -16.98 -7.76
N GLU A 21 6.19 -17.12 -9.08
CA GLU A 21 5.12 -16.83 -10.05
C GLU A 21 3.89 -17.70 -9.84
N GLU A 22 4.08 -18.97 -9.49
CA GLU A 22 2.97 -19.86 -9.22
C GLU A 22 2.10 -19.40 -8.05
N ASP A 23 2.68 -18.83 -7.00
CA ASP A 23 1.96 -18.34 -5.83
C ASP A 23 1.12 -17.12 -6.22
N VAL A 24 1.72 -16.16 -6.91
CA VAL A 24 1.03 -14.97 -7.43
C VAL A 24 -0.12 -15.36 -8.36
N ARG A 25 0.10 -16.32 -9.26
CA ARG A 25 -0.93 -16.80 -10.20
C ARG A 25 -2.09 -17.49 -9.48
N ARG A 26 -1.82 -18.26 -8.44
CA ARG A 26 -2.87 -18.90 -7.62
C ARG A 26 -3.65 -17.88 -6.79
N ALA A 27 -2.99 -16.81 -6.35
CA ALA A 27 -3.61 -15.77 -5.54
C ALA A 27 -4.47 -14.77 -6.33
N VAL A 28 -4.46 -14.79 -7.67
CA VAL A 28 -5.21 -13.81 -8.49
C VAL A 28 -6.67 -13.74 -8.06
N TYR A 29 -7.05 -12.61 -7.48
CA TYR A 29 -8.43 -12.31 -7.12
C TYR A 29 -8.99 -11.23 -8.04
N ARG A 30 -10.20 -11.47 -8.57
CA ARG A 30 -10.92 -10.54 -9.43
C ARG A 30 -12.24 -10.19 -8.77
N ASP A 31 -12.30 -9.00 -8.20
CA ASP A 31 -13.54 -8.50 -7.67
C ASP A 31 -14.55 -8.16 -8.79
N PRO A 32 -15.84 -8.49 -8.65
CA PRO A 32 -16.85 -8.22 -9.66
C PRO A 32 -17.33 -6.76 -9.69
N GLY A 33 -16.93 -5.94 -8.71
CA GLY A 33 -17.29 -4.54 -8.59
C GLY A 33 -16.63 -3.61 -9.63
N PRO A 34 -16.94 -2.31 -9.58
CA PRO A 34 -16.35 -1.33 -10.48
C PRO A 34 -14.84 -1.20 -10.23
N ALA A 35 -14.11 -0.73 -11.24
CA ALA A 35 -12.70 -0.38 -11.06
C ALA A 35 -12.57 0.81 -10.10
N THR A 36 -11.68 0.69 -9.13
CA THR A 36 -11.46 1.69 -8.07
C THR A 36 -9.98 1.88 -7.77
N LEU A 37 -9.66 3.08 -7.31
CA LEU A 37 -8.44 3.36 -6.57
C LEU A 37 -8.84 3.75 -5.16
N THR A 38 -8.20 3.13 -4.17
CA THR A 38 -8.50 3.35 -2.76
C THR A 38 -7.21 3.69 -2.04
N LEU A 39 -7.03 4.98 -1.74
CA LEU A 39 -5.93 5.46 -0.92
C LEU A 39 -6.21 5.12 0.54
N ILE A 40 -5.29 4.41 1.17
CA ILE A 40 -5.32 4.05 2.58
C ILE A 40 -4.26 4.88 3.27
N THR A 41 -4.63 5.58 4.34
CA THR A 41 -3.71 6.40 5.15
C THR A 41 -3.88 6.08 6.62
N VAL A 42 -2.80 5.68 7.27
CA VAL A 42 -2.76 5.40 8.71
C VAL A 42 -2.36 6.68 9.42
N VAL A 43 -3.17 7.13 10.38
CA VAL A 43 -3.01 8.42 11.03
C VAL A 43 -2.92 8.24 12.54
N ASN A 44 -1.87 8.79 13.13
CA ASN A 44 -1.70 8.78 14.58
C ASN A 44 -2.84 9.57 15.26
N ASN A 45 -3.50 8.96 16.23
CA ASN A 45 -4.62 9.55 16.94
C ASN A 45 -4.22 10.72 17.85
N ARG A 46 -2.99 10.71 18.38
CA ARG A 46 -2.48 11.76 19.27
C ARG A 46 -2.01 12.99 18.49
N SER A 47 -1.13 12.80 17.50
CA SER A 47 -0.53 13.93 16.76
C SER A 47 -1.32 14.36 15.52
N GLY A 48 -2.20 13.50 15.01
CA GLY A 48 -2.87 13.70 13.71
C GLY A 48 -1.95 13.49 12.49
N SER A 49 -0.68 13.14 12.71
CA SER A 49 0.28 12.90 11.62
C SER A 49 0.07 11.55 10.95
N GLY A 50 0.21 11.51 9.64
CA GLY A 50 0.19 10.31 8.82
C GLY A 50 1.45 9.51 9.07
N ALA A 51 1.28 8.23 9.39
CA ALA A 51 2.37 7.31 9.70
C ALA A 51 2.65 6.34 8.55
N HIS A 52 1.63 6.05 7.73
CA HIS A 52 1.75 5.11 6.62
C HIS A 52 0.73 5.41 5.52
N SER A 53 1.02 5.00 4.29
CA SER A 53 0.09 5.05 3.16
C SER A 53 0.25 3.86 2.24
N ALA A 54 -0.88 3.39 1.71
CA ALA A 54 -0.96 2.32 0.73
C ALA A 54 -2.04 2.61 -0.30
N LEU A 55 -2.00 1.90 -1.44
CA LEU A 55 -2.98 2.04 -2.51
C LEU A 55 -3.58 0.68 -2.85
N LEU A 56 -4.84 0.47 -2.47
CA LEU A 56 -5.63 -0.66 -2.92
C LEU A 56 -6.18 -0.35 -4.31
N ILE A 57 -5.92 -1.24 -5.27
CA ILE A 57 -6.26 -1.05 -6.68
C ILE A 57 -7.18 -2.18 -7.11
N ASN A 58 -8.40 -1.82 -7.54
CA ASN A 58 -9.34 -2.76 -8.15
C ASN A 58 -9.36 -2.58 -9.67
N GLY A 59 -8.69 -3.46 -10.41
CA GLY A 59 -8.61 -3.42 -11.87
C GLY A 59 -8.83 -4.80 -12.50
N SER A 60 -7.83 -5.30 -13.23
CA SER A 60 -7.81 -6.64 -13.82
C SER A 60 -7.69 -7.76 -12.80
N GLN A 61 -7.25 -7.37 -11.61
CA GLN A 61 -7.20 -8.10 -10.37
C GLN A 61 -7.20 -7.06 -9.24
N ARG A 62 -7.46 -7.49 -8.01
CA ARG A 62 -7.34 -6.62 -6.85
C ARG A 62 -6.02 -6.87 -6.13
N VAL A 63 -5.25 -5.80 -5.96
CA VAL A 63 -3.91 -5.79 -5.36
C VAL A 63 -3.80 -4.60 -4.42
N VAL A 64 -2.89 -4.66 -3.45
CA VAL A 64 -2.53 -3.50 -2.63
C VAL A 64 -1.04 -3.22 -2.79
N TRP A 65 -0.73 -1.97 -3.14
CA TRP A 65 0.60 -1.41 -3.06
C TRP A 65 0.82 -0.93 -1.63
N ASP A 66 1.68 -1.62 -0.87
CA ASP A 66 1.98 -1.37 0.54
C ASP A 66 3.48 -1.05 0.77
N PRO A 67 3.97 0.09 0.23
CA PRO A 67 5.38 0.41 0.23
C PRO A 67 5.92 0.62 1.63
N ALA A 68 7.04 -0.03 1.96
CA ALA A 68 7.68 0.10 3.26
C ALA A 68 6.80 -0.36 4.45
N GLY A 69 5.71 -1.10 4.19
CA GLY A 69 4.85 -1.71 5.20
C GLY A 69 5.57 -2.78 6.03
N THR A 70 4.88 -3.26 7.06
CA THR A 70 5.28 -4.44 7.85
C THR A 70 4.21 -5.52 7.84
N TRP A 71 3.11 -5.28 7.12
CA TRP A 71 2.04 -6.24 6.96
C TRP A 71 2.47 -7.32 5.96
N TRP A 72 2.10 -8.57 6.25
CA TRP A 72 2.28 -9.67 5.32
C TRP A 72 1.24 -10.77 5.59
N ASN A 73 0.96 -11.57 4.56
CA ASN A 73 0.10 -12.73 4.69
C ASN A 73 0.47 -13.80 3.63
N PRO A 74 0.63 -15.09 3.98
CA PRO A 74 0.91 -16.15 3.01
C PRO A 74 -0.12 -16.26 1.89
N ALA A 75 -1.38 -15.88 2.15
CA ALA A 75 -2.44 -15.85 1.15
C ALA A 75 -2.44 -14.56 0.30
N ALA A 76 -1.58 -13.60 0.62
CA ALA A 76 -1.36 -12.38 -0.16
C ALA A 76 0.12 -12.24 -0.57
N PRO A 77 0.60 -13.08 -1.51
CA PRO A 77 2.01 -13.11 -1.90
C PRO A 77 2.46 -11.74 -2.41
N GLU A 78 3.70 -11.37 -2.07
CA GLU A 78 4.27 -10.05 -2.33
C GLU A 78 5.32 -10.06 -3.43
N ARG A 79 5.36 -9.02 -4.26
CA ARG A 79 6.51 -8.67 -5.09
C ARG A 79 6.85 -7.20 -4.91
N ASN A 80 7.93 -6.92 -4.19
CA ASN A 80 8.47 -5.58 -3.94
C ASN A 80 7.36 -4.60 -3.53
N ASP A 81 6.72 -4.84 -2.38
CA ASP A 81 5.62 -4.05 -1.82
C ASP A 81 4.24 -4.17 -2.55
N LEU A 82 4.14 -4.91 -3.66
CA LEU A 82 2.85 -5.20 -4.28
C LEU A 82 2.31 -6.57 -3.82
N HIS A 83 1.25 -6.55 -3.02
CA HIS A 83 0.56 -7.74 -2.56
C HIS A 83 -0.61 -8.11 -3.47
N TYR A 84 -0.67 -9.39 -3.84
CA TYR A 84 -1.70 -9.95 -4.72
C TYR A 84 -2.77 -10.68 -3.93
N GLY A 85 -3.95 -10.87 -4.52
CA GLY A 85 -5.02 -11.68 -3.91
C GLY A 85 -5.78 -10.98 -2.79
N MET A 86 -5.97 -9.67 -2.94
CA MET A 86 -6.72 -8.86 -1.97
C MET A 86 -8.23 -9.13 -2.05
N THR A 87 -8.68 -10.25 -1.48
CA THR A 87 -10.11 -10.53 -1.27
C THR A 87 -10.74 -9.53 -0.29
N ASP A 88 -12.06 -9.48 -0.18
CA ASP A 88 -12.73 -8.62 0.81
C ASP A 88 -12.22 -8.91 2.23
N GLN A 89 -12.10 -10.19 2.60
CA GLN A 89 -11.51 -10.61 3.86
C GLN A 89 -10.05 -10.14 4.03
N MET A 90 -9.25 -10.21 2.96
CA MET A 90 -7.85 -9.76 3.03
C MET A 90 -7.74 -8.24 3.20
N VAL A 91 -8.63 -7.48 2.57
CA VAL A 91 -8.72 -6.03 2.75
C VAL A 91 -9.15 -5.69 4.18
N ASP A 92 -10.09 -6.44 4.76
CA ASP A 92 -10.51 -6.25 6.15
C ASP A 92 -9.35 -6.52 7.11
N ILE A 93 -8.63 -7.65 6.95
CA ILE A 93 -7.42 -7.97 7.73
C ILE A 93 -6.35 -6.87 7.59
N TYR A 94 -6.17 -6.35 6.37
CA TYR A 94 -5.21 -5.28 6.12
C TYR A 94 -5.59 -3.99 6.86
N ILE A 95 -6.87 -3.59 6.82
CA ILE A 95 -7.37 -2.39 7.52
C ILE A 95 -7.27 -2.56 9.03
N ASP A 96 -7.64 -3.75 9.52
CA ASP A 96 -7.60 -4.13 10.93
C ASP A 96 -6.18 -4.04 11.49
N TYR A 97 -5.20 -4.65 10.81
CA TYR A 97 -3.78 -4.57 11.18
C TYR A 97 -3.28 -3.12 11.38
N HIS A 98 -3.81 -2.17 10.62
CA HIS A 98 -3.40 -0.77 10.65
C HIS A 98 -4.25 0.11 11.59
N THR A 99 -5.33 -0.42 12.17
CA THR A 99 -6.26 0.31 13.04
C THR A 99 -6.10 -0.18 14.47
N ARG A 100 -5.77 0.73 15.40
CA ARG A 100 -5.50 0.43 16.81
C ARG A 100 -5.71 1.65 17.68
N GLU A 101 -5.62 1.51 19.01
CA GLU A 101 -5.91 2.61 19.94
C GLU A 101 -5.12 3.91 19.60
N THR A 102 -3.86 3.79 19.16
CA THR A 102 -3.05 4.96 18.79
C THR A 102 -3.10 5.36 17.31
N TYR A 103 -3.74 4.58 16.43
CA TYR A 103 -3.85 4.89 15.00
C TYR A 103 -5.23 4.61 14.42
N ARG A 104 -5.76 5.58 13.67
CA ARG A 104 -6.95 5.39 12.82
C ARG A 104 -6.54 5.14 11.38
N THR A 105 -7.32 4.35 10.67
CA THR A 105 -7.14 4.14 9.23
C THR A 105 -8.17 4.95 8.45
N VAL A 106 -7.71 5.83 7.58
CA VAL A 106 -8.54 6.62 6.66
C VAL A 106 -8.50 5.96 5.28
N VAL A 107 -9.66 5.63 4.75
CA VAL A 107 -9.82 4.94 3.46
C VAL A 107 -10.60 5.84 2.51
N GLN A 108 -9.96 6.26 1.42
CA GLN A 108 -10.52 7.16 0.42
C GLN A 108 -10.60 6.45 -0.93
N GLU A 109 -11.82 6.13 -1.34
CA GLU A 109 -12.09 5.40 -2.57
C GLU A 109 -12.62 6.32 -3.65
N ILE A 110 -12.13 6.17 -4.88
CA ILE A 110 -12.68 6.78 -6.09
C ILE A 110 -12.91 5.70 -7.16
N LYS A 111 -14.06 5.79 -7.83
CA LYS A 111 -14.31 4.98 -9.03
C LYS A 111 -13.55 5.56 -10.21
N VAL A 112 -12.85 4.71 -10.95
CA VAL A 112 -12.07 5.10 -12.12
C VAL A 112 -12.45 4.24 -13.33
N SER A 113 -11.93 4.61 -14.51
CA SER A 113 -12.02 3.71 -15.65
C SER A 113 -11.14 2.47 -15.42
N ARG A 114 -11.52 1.34 -16.02
CA ARG A 114 -10.72 0.12 -15.95
C ARG A 114 -9.29 0.32 -16.47
N ALA A 115 -9.11 1.15 -17.49
CA ALA A 115 -7.80 1.47 -18.04
C ALA A 115 -6.88 2.17 -17.03
N VAL A 116 -7.44 3.08 -16.20
CA VAL A 116 -6.70 3.78 -15.14
C VAL A 116 -6.30 2.83 -14.02
N ALA A 117 -7.21 1.98 -13.55
CA ALA A 117 -6.88 0.98 -12.53
C ALA A 117 -5.81 -0.01 -13.03
N ASP A 118 -5.94 -0.51 -14.26
CA ASP A 118 -4.95 -1.42 -14.84
C ASP A 118 -3.60 -0.72 -15.07
N GLN A 119 -3.59 0.59 -15.32
CA GLN A 119 -2.35 1.38 -15.36
C GLN A 119 -1.70 1.46 -13.97
N ALA A 120 -2.47 1.74 -12.92
CA ALA A 120 -1.94 1.77 -11.55
C ALA A 120 -1.32 0.42 -11.16
N ILE A 121 -1.95 -0.71 -11.52
CA ILE A 121 -1.36 -2.05 -11.29
C ILE A 121 -0.02 -2.19 -12.00
N ARG A 122 0.07 -1.75 -13.27
CA ARG A 122 1.34 -1.82 -14.03
C ARG A 122 2.43 -0.97 -13.40
N GLU A 123 2.11 0.27 -13.03
CA GLU A 123 3.06 1.20 -12.40
C GLU A 123 3.55 0.67 -11.05
N ALA A 124 2.63 0.21 -10.18
CA ALA A 124 2.98 -0.43 -8.91
C ALA A 124 3.87 -1.67 -9.12
N SER A 125 3.52 -2.54 -10.08
CA SER A 125 4.30 -3.76 -10.36
C SER A 125 5.71 -3.50 -10.88
N ALA A 126 5.94 -2.32 -11.48
CA ALA A 126 7.21 -1.92 -12.05
C ALA A 126 8.04 -1.03 -11.13
N TYR A 127 7.50 -0.61 -9.98
CA TYR A 127 8.12 0.39 -9.11
C TYR A 127 9.38 -0.14 -8.41
N GLY A 128 9.32 -1.38 -7.91
CA GLY A 128 10.39 -1.99 -7.12
C GLY A 128 10.31 -1.63 -5.64
N ALA A 129 11.20 -2.23 -4.83
CA ALA A 129 11.10 -2.15 -3.38
C ALA A 129 11.38 -0.73 -2.85
N VAL A 130 10.57 -0.27 -1.90
CA VAL A 130 10.59 1.10 -1.39
C VAL A 130 11.28 1.17 -0.02
N PRO A 131 12.29 2.06 0.17
CA PRO A 131 12.91 2.26 1.47
C PRO A 131 11.93 2.76 2.53
N LYS A 132 12.20 2.45 3.80
CA LYS A 132 11.37 2.90 4.91
C LYS A 132 11.19 4.43 4.90
N ALA A 133 9.99 4.88 5.26
CA ALA A 133 9.52 6.28 5.22
C ALA A 133 9.28 6.90 3.83
N TYR A 134 9.40 6.15 2.72
CA TYR A 134 9.08 6.61 1.36
C TYR A 134 7.69 6.15 0.86
N CYS A 135 6.83 5.65 1.74
CA CYS A 135 5.51 5.13 1.38
C CYS A 135 4.63 6.20 0.70
N ALA A 136 4.59 7.41 1.25
CA ALA A 136 3.81 8.52 0.71
C ALA A 136 4.38 9.03 -0.63
N VAL A 137 5.70 9.08 -0.75
CA VAL A 137 6.38 9.51 -1.99
C VAL A 137 6.06 8.56 -3.13
N SER A 138 6.31 7.26 -2.93
CA SER A 138 6.06 6.24 -3.97
C SER A 138 4.59 6.11 -4.36
N THR A 139 3.69 6.21 -3.38
CA THR A 139 2.23 6.18 -3.65
C THR A 139 1.81 7.42 -4.44
N ALA A 140 2.32 8.61 -4.10
CA ALA A 140 2.05 9.83 -4.85
C ALA A 140 2.64 9.76 -6.27
N ASP A 141 3.82 9.17 -6.46
CA ASP A 141 4.46 9.03 -7.77
C ASP A 141 3.64 8.12 -8.70
N ILE A 142 3.13 6.99 -8.20
CA ILE A 142 2.17 6.14 -8.94
C ILE A 142 0.92 6.94 -9.27
N LEU A 143 0.29 7.60 -8.29
CA LEU A 143 -0.93 8.36 -8.53
C LEU A 143 -0.72 9.47 -9.59
N ASN A 144 0.39 10.20 -9.53
CA ASN A 144 0.68 11.27 -10.48
C ASN A 144 0.90 10.78 -11.92
N GLY A 145 1.26 9.51 -12.12
CA GLY A 145 1.33 8.87 -13.43
C GLY A 145 -0.04 8.64 -14.08
N LEU A 146 -1.13 8.69 -13.30
CA LEU A 146 -2.46 8.32 -13.75
C LEU A 146 -3.27 9.49 -14.33
N PRO A 147 -4.05 9.26 -15.40
CA PRO A 147 -4.99 10.25 -15.92
C PRO A 147 -5.96 10.76 -14.85
N GLY A 148 -5.92 12.08 -14.59
CA GLY A 148 -6.80 12.75 -13.62
C GLY A 148 -6.22 12.89 -12.21
N PHE A 149 -4.99 12.43 -11.96
CA PHE A 149 -4.37 12.41 -10.62
C PHE A 149 -3.04 13.20 -10.54
N GLY A 150 -2.60 13.85 -11.61
CA GLY A 150 -1.33 14.60 -11.67
C GLY A 150 -1.21 15.83 -10.76
N SER A 151 -2.22 16.12 -9.93
CA SER A 151 -2.21 17.19 -8.93
C SER A 151 -1.99 16.68 -7.50
N ILE A 152 -1.72 15.39 -7.32
CA ILE A 152 -1.48 14.82 -5.99
C ILE A 152 -0.09 15.27 -5.50
N PRO A 153 0.03 15.93 -4.34
CA PRO A 153 1.31 16.42 -3.86
C PRO A 153 2.21 15.26 -3.40
N THR A 154 3.45 15.23 -3.89
CA THR A 154 4.49 14.33 -3.38
C THR A 154 5.08 14.90 -2.09
N SER A 155 5.05 14.11 -1.02
CA SER A 155 5.54 14.47 0.31
C SER A 155 5.92 13.21 1.08
N TYR A 156 6.82 13.34 2.06
CA TYR A 156 7.10 12.28 3.02
C TYR A 156 5.97 12.08 4.04
N PHE A 157 5.07 13.07 4.17
CA PHE A 157 3.94 13.01 5.09
C PHE A 157 2.66 12.60 4.34
N PRO A 158 2.07 11.43 4.67
CA PRO A 158 0.85 10.95 4.01
C PRO A 158 -0.33 11.93 4.04
N ASN A 159 -0.42 12.80 5.05
CA ASN A 159 -1.56 13.71 5.22
C ASN A 159 -1.80 14.60 3.99
N SER A 160 -0.74 15.15 3.37
CA SER A 160 -0.93 16.09 2.26
C SER A 160 -1.54 15.39 1.04
N MET A 161 -1.12 14.16 0.78
CA MET A 161 -1.68 13.32 -0.27
C MET A 161 -3.14 12.96 0.06
N MET A 162 -3.43 12.52 1.29
CA MET A 162 -4.77 12.21 1.77
C MET A 162 -5.74 13.40 1.64
N ASP A 163 -5.31 14.60 2.04
CA ASP A 163 -6.13 15.82 1.98
C ASP A 163 -6.38 16.30 0.55
N ALA A 164 -5.41 16.10 -0.35
CA ALA A 164 -5.56 16.41 -1.77
C ALA A 164 -6.47 15.39 -2.47
N PHE A 165 -6.27 14.10 -2.19
CA PHE A 165 -7.08 13.02 -2.73
C PHE A 165 -8.54 13.19 -2.31
N ALA A 166 -8.81 13.55 -1.06
CA ALA A 166 -10.16 13.86 -0.53
C ALA A 166 -10.96 14.86 -1.39
N LYS A 167 -10.27 15.78 -2.06
CA LYS A 167 -10.86 16.87 -2.83
C LYS A 167 -11.19 16.47 -4.27
N LEU A 168 -10.74 15.31 -4.73
CA LEU A 168 -11.09 14.81 -6.06
C LEU A 168 -12.60 14.52 -6.14
N PRO A 169 -13.29 14.91 -7.24
CA PRO A 169 -14.70 14.66 -7.39
C PRO A 169 -15.04 13.16 -7.32
N GLY A 170 -16.03 12.80 -6.50
CA GLY A 170 -16.51 11.42 -6.39
C GLY A 170 -15.78 10.54 -5.37
N VAL A 171 -14.79 11.08 -4.64
CA VAL A 171 -14.14 10.37 -3.54
C VAL A 171 -15.10 10.13 -2.39
N LYS A 172 -15.09 8.89 -1.88
CA LYS A 172 -15.78 8.48 -0.67
C LYS A 172 -14.76 8.20 0.42
N THR A 173 -14.92 8.85 1.56
CA THR A 173 -14.03 8.68 2.71
C THR A 173 -14.71 7.87 3.81
N ARG A 174 -14.00 6.88 4.34
CA ARG A 174 -14.34 6.14 5.56
C ARG A 174 -13.20 6.25 6.54
N VAL A 175 -13.50 6.24 7.83
CA VAL A 175 -12.50 6.28 8.90
C VAL A 175 -12.77 5.13 9.85
N PHE A 176 -11.79 4.26 10.02
CA PHE A 176 -11.80 3.14 10.94
C PHE A 176 -11.04 3.53 12.21
N ARG A 177 -11.59 3.15 13.35
CA ARG A 177 -11.00 3.33 14.67
C ARG A 177 -11.26 2.06 15.47
N ASP A 178 -10.29 1.71 16.30
CA ASP A 178 -10.34 0.55 17.17
C ASP A 178 -9.71 0.93 18.53
N ASP A 179 -10.05 0.16 19.57
CA ASP A 179 -9.42 0.21 20.90
C ASP A 179 -8.45 -0.96 21.14
N ASP A 180 -8.20 -1.78 20.12
CA ASP A 180 -7.16 -2.79 20.10
C ASP A 180 -5.76 -2.24 20.41
N SER A 181 -4.92 -3.10 20.99
CA SER A 181 -3.57 -2.77 21.44
C SER A 181 -2.66 -2.32 20.29
N ASP A 182 -1.66 -1.49 20.61
CA ASP A 182 -0.63 -1.08 19.65
C ASP A 182 0.17 -2.26 19.07
N ASP A 183 0.29 -3.37 19.82
CA ASP A 183 0.90 -4.60 19.34
C ASP A 183 -0.05 -5.37 18.42
N ASN A 184 0.14 -5.19 17.12
CA ASN A 184 -0.62 -5.87 16.08
C ASN A 184 0.07 -7.14 15.56
N SER A 185 1.14 -7.62 16.22
CA SER A 185 1.87 -8.82 15.78
C SER A 185 1.00 -10.09 15.83
N GLY A 186 0.02 -10.13 16.73
CA GLY A 186 -0.96 -11.22 16.81
C GLY A 186 -1.94 -11.30 15.63
N LEU A 187 -2.04 -10.25 14.81
CA LEU A 187 -2.84 -10.24 13.58
C LEU A 187 -2.05 -10.76 12.37
N LEU A 188 -0.74 -10.94 12.51
CA LEU A 188 0.09 -11.58 11.49
C LEU A 188 -0.01 -13.11 11.62
N PRO A 189 0.06 -13.83 10.50
CA PRO A 189 0.16 -15.29 10.53
C PRO A 189 1.39 -15.75 11.33
N ALA A 190 1.30 -16.91 11.98
CA ALA A 190 2.46 -17.51 12.63
C ALA A 190 3.57 -17.75 11.60
N GLY A 191 4.76 -17.21 11.88
CA GLY A 191 5.95 -17.35 11.04
C GLY A 191 6.57 -18.74 11.07
#